data_AF-A0A498G5W3-F1
#
_entry.id   AF-A0A498G5W3-F1
#
_cell.length_a   1.000
_cell.length_b   1.000
_cell.length_c   1.000
_cell.angle_alpha   90.00
_cell.angle_beta   90.00
_cell.angle_gamma   90.00
#
_symmetry.space_group_name_H-M   'P 1'
#
loop_
_entity.id
_entity.type
_entity.pdbx_description
1 polymer ?
#
loop_
_entity_poly.entity_id
_entity_poly.type
_entity_poly.pdbx_seq_one_letter_code
_entity_poly.pdbx_strand_id
1 'polypeptide(L)'
;MTNRSAFPELSDTEYHSLLSSKRRRATLVALADQEHPVDLTDLAVAVGAHETNTPASEVAVDDLVVLSLHHHHLPKMNDLGVLDYDPKTKRVR
;
A
#
# COMPACT_ATOMS: atom_id res chain seq x y z
N MET A 1 -6.47 -11.32 7.45
CA MET A 1 -5.30 -11.53 8.34
C MET A 1 -4.13 -11.91 7.46
N THR A 2 -3.15 -11.04 7.30
CA THR A 2 -1.93 -11.35 6.55
C THR A 2 -1.09 -12.32 7.38
N ASN A 3 -0.86 -13.54 6.88
CA ASN A 3 -0.09 -14.57 7.56
C ASN A 3 1.41 -14.35 7.32
N ARG A 4 2.27 -14.71 8.26
CA ARG A 4 3.74 -14.64 8.14
C ARG A 4 4.26 -15.37 6.89
N SER A 5 3.55 -16.41 6.46
CA SER A 5 3.83 -17.18 5.25
C SER A 5 3.77 -16.36 3.96
N ALA A 6 3.10 -15.19 3.95
CA ALA A 6 3.07 -14.30 2.79
C ALA A 6 4.38 -13.53 2.60
N PHE A 7 5.19 -13.38 3.66
CA PHE A 7 6.47 -12.66 3.63
C PHE A 7 7.56 -13.46 4.34
N PRO A 8 7.98 -14.63 3.81
CA PRO A 8 8.96 -15.50 4.45
C PRO A 8 10.36 -14.85 4.55
N GLU A 9 10.69 -13.96 3.61
CA GLU A 9 12.01 -13.32 3.51
C GLU A 9 12.24 -12.18 4.50
N LEU A 10 11.16 -11.64 5.11
CA LEU A 10 11.32 -10.57 6.10
C LEU A 10 11.84 -11.13 7.43
N SER A 11 12.59 -10.34 8.18
CA SER A 11 12.78 -10.59 9.62
C SER A 11 11.50 -10.32 10.42
N ASP A 12 11.44 -10.77 11.67
CA ASP A 12 10.28 -10.49 12.53
C ASP A 12 10.12 -8.98 12.79
N THR A 13 11.23 -8.26 12.95
CA THR A 13 11.22 -6.80 13.11
C THR A 13 10.70 -6.10 11.86
N GLU A 14 11.09 -6.55 10.66
CA GLU A 14 10.60 -5.99 9.40
C GLU A 14 9.13 -6.31 9.16
N TYR A 15 8.71 -7.54 9.46
CA TYR A 15 7.31 -7.95 9.38
C TYR A 15 6.44 -7.13 10.34
N HIS A 16 6.86 -6.97 11.60
CA HIS A 16 6.18 -6.11 12.56
C HIS A 16 6.19 -4.64 12.14
N SER A 17 7.31 -4.15 11.62
CA SER A 17 7.42 -2.80 11.10
C SER A 17 6.42 -2.59 9.95
N LEU A 18 6.39 -3.47 8.96
CA LEU A 18 5.44 -3.45 7.84
C LEU A 18 3.99 -3.35 8.36
N LEU A 19 3.59 -4.27 9.23
CA LEU A 19 2.21 -4.39 9.69
C LEU A 19 1.80 -3.37 10.76
N SER A 20 2.72 -2.62 11.37
CA SER A 20 2.38 -1.58 12.36
C SER A 20 1.58 -0.42 11.76
N SER A 21 1.80 -0.07 10.49
CA SER A 21 1.10 1.03 9.81
C SER A 21 -0.24 0.59 9.25
N LYS A 22 -1.31 1.29 9.64
CA LYS A 22 -2.65 1.10 9.06
C LYS A 22 -2.64 1.29 7.54
N ARG A 23 -1.88 2.29 7.06
CA ARG A 23 -1.77 2.61 5.64
C ARG A 23 -1.10 1.49 4.84
N ARG A 24 0.01 0.93 5.34
CA ARG A 24 0.69 -0.20 4.67
C ARG A 24 -0.20 -1.44 4.61
N ARG A 25 -0.96 -1.72 5.67
CA ARG A 25 -1.94 -2.81 5.66
C ARG A 25 -3.03 -2.56 4.62
N ALA A 26 -3.58 -1.35 4.56
CA ALA A 26 -4.58 -0.97 3.56
C ALA A 26 -4.03 -1.07 2.13
N THR A 27 -2.77 -0.67 1.90
CA THR A 27 -2.08 -0.84 0.61
C THR A 27 -2.00 -2.29 0.19
N LEU A 28 -1.57 -3.19 1.10
CA LEU A 28 -1.51 -4.62 0.80
C LEU A 28 -2.90 -5.20 0.47
N VAL A 29 -3.94 -4.76 1.18
CA VAL A 29 -5.33 -5.18 0.89
C VAL A 29 -5.79 -4.65 -0.47
N ALA A 30 -5.52 -3.39 -0.79
CA ALA A 30 -5.91 -2.79 -2.06
C ALA A 30 -5.25 -3.44 -3.28
N LEU A 31 -4.04 -3.99 -3.11
CA LEU A 31 -3.27 -4.64 -4.17
C LEU A 31 -3.49 -6.16 -4.25
N ALA A 32 -4.05 -6.80 -3.21
CA ALA A 32 -4.14 -8.26 -3.13
C ALA A 32 -4.88 -8.91 -4.31
N ASP A 33 -5.88 -8.22 -4.87
CA ASP A 33 -6.72 -8.71 -5.97
C ASP A 33 -6.37 -8.04 -7.32
N GLN A 34 -5.25 -7.31 -7.40
CA GLN A 34 -4.86 -6.57 -8.61
C GLN A 34 -3.87 -7.37 -9.45
N GLU A 35 -4.26 -7.72 -10.68
CA GLU A 35 -3.40 -8.46 -11.61
C GLU A 35 -2.49 -7.55 -12.45
N HIS A 36 -2.69 -6.24 -12.38
CA HIS A 36 -2.02 -5.24 -13.20
C HIS A 36 -1.47 -4.10 -12.34
N PRO A 37 -0.41 -3.41 -12.80
CA PRO A 37 0.10 -2.23 -12.10
C PRO A 37 -0.99 -1.19 -11.88
N VAL A 38 -1.07 -0.68 -10.66
CA VAL A 38 -2.07 0.32 -10.25
C VAL A 38 -1.43 1.70 -10.23
N ASP A 39 -2.15 2.71 -10.72
CA ASP A 39 -1.73 4.10 -10.63
C ASP A 39 -1.82 4.60 -9.18
N LEU A 40 -0.83 5.38 -8.75
CA LEU A 40 -0.71 5.85 -7.37
C LEU A 40 -1.96 6.57 -6.87
N THR A 41 -2.62 7.33 -7.74
CA THR A 41 -3.84 8.08 -7.40
C THR A 41 -5.00 7.13 -7.10
N ASP A 42 -5.18 6.09 -7.91
CA ASP A 42 -6.23 5.09 -7.71
C ASP A 42 -5.97 4.27 -6.45
N LEU A 43 -4.69 3.91 -6.22
CA LEU A 43 -4.27 3.27 -4.99
C LEU A 43 -4.56 4.17 -3.77
N ALA A 44 -4.34 5.47 -3.86
CA ALA A 44 -4.63 6.40 -2.77
C ALA A 44 -6.13 6.45 -2.45
N VAL A 45 -7.02 6.40 -3.45
CA VAL A 45 -8.47 6.31 -3.25
C VAL A 45 -8.83 4.99 -2.55
N ALA A 46 -8.32 3.86 -3.03
CA ALA A 46 -8.59 2.55 -2.43
C ALA A 46 -8.08 2.46 -0.97
N VAL A 47 -6.89 3.01 -0.71
CA VAL A 47 -6.31 3.08 0.63
C VAL A 47 -7.14 4.01 1.54
N GLY A 48 -7.53 5.18 1.06
CA GLY A 48 -8.36 6.13 1.80
C GLY A 48 -9.71 5.50 2.18
N ALA A 49 -10.37 4.85 1.22
CA ALA A 49 -11.60 4.09 1.41
C ALA A 49 -11.47 3.02 2.50
N HIS A 50 -10.39 2.23 2.47
CA HIS A 50 -10.13 1.23 3.50
C HIS A 50 -9.79 1.86 4.86
N GLU A 51 -9.17 3.04 4.89
CA GLU A 51 -8.84 3.72 6.15
C GLU A 51 -10.07 4.35 6.81
N THR A 52 -11.01 4.87 6.04
CA THR A 52 -12.23 5.53 6.56
C THR A 52 -13.42 4.59 6.66
N ASN A 53 -13.30 3.34 6.18
CA ASN A 53 -14.42 2.40 5.99
C ASN A 53 -15.54 3.00 5.12
N THR A 54 -15.14 3.69 4.04
CA THR A 54 -16.05 4.31 3.07
C THR A 54 -15.93 3.57 1.73
N PRO A 55 -17.01 3.37 0.96
CA PRO A 55 -16.90 2.81 -0.38
C PRO A 55 -15.96 3.63 -1.26
N ALA A 56 -15.10 2.98 -2.05
CA ALA A 56 -14.15 3.68 -2.93
C ALA A 56 -14.84 4.61 -3.95
N SER A 57 -16.07 4.29 -4.37
CA SER A 57 -16.89 5.14 -5.24
C SER A 57 -17.31 6.48 -4.63
N GLU A 58 -17.21 6.61 -3.30
CA GLU A 58 -17.58 7.82 -2.55
C GLU A 58 -16.36 8.60 -2.04
N VAL A 59 -15.15 8.09 -2.28
CA VAL A 59 -13.91 8.70 -1.83
C VAL A 59 -13.31 9.54 -2.97
N ALA A 60 -13.17 10.84 -2.72
CA ALA A 60 -12.37 11.71 -3.57
C ALA A 60 -10.88 11.44 -3.36
N VAL A 61 -10.07 11.74 -4.38
CA VAL A 61 -8.61 11.73 -4.26
C VAL A 61 -8.18 12.70 -3.17
N ASP A 62 -7.41 12.20 -2.19
CA ASP A 62 -6.81 13.01 -1.12
C ASP A 62 -5.29 13.13 -1.36
N ASP A 63 -4.84 14.35 -1.64
CA ASP A 63 -3.43 14.68 -1.88
C ASP A 63 -2.53 14.28 -0.70
N LEU A 64 -3.02 14.32 0.54
CA LEU A 64 -2.24 13.91 1.71
C LEU A 64 -2.01 12.41 1.71
N VAL A 65 -2.99 11.62 1.27
CA VAL A 65 -2.84 10.16 1.14
C VAL A 65 -1.87 9.85 0.01
N VAL A 66 -2.00 10.52 -1.15
CA VAL A 66 -1.09 10.37 -2.29
C VAL A 66 0.36 10.68 -1.88
N LEU A 67 0.60 11.83 -1.25
CA LEU A 67 1.93 12.24 -0.79
C LEU A 67 2.48 11.28 0.28
N SER A 68 1.64 10.84 1.21
CA SER A 68 2.04 9.88 2.24
C SER A 68 2.45 8.53 1.63
N LEU A 69 1.70 8.02 0.66
CA LEU A 69 2.06 6.82 -0.08
C LEU A 69 3.37 7.01 -0.85
N HIS A 70 3.47 8.09 -1.63
CA HIS A 70 4.61 8.39 -2.49
C HIS A 70 5.93 8.51 -1.72
N HIS A 71 5.93 9.27 -0.62
CA HIS A 71 7.17 9.65 0.07
C HIS A 71 7.55 8.74 1.24
N HIS A 72 6.59 8.00 1.81
CA HIS A 72 6.83 7.24 3.04
C HIS A 72 6.52 5.76 2.89
N HIS A 73 5.30 5.41 2.51
CA HIS A 73 4.86 4.02 2.61
C HIS A 73 5.37 3.16 1.46
N LEU A 74 5.17 3.60 0.22
CA LEU A 74 5.57 2.80 -0.94
C LEU A 74 7.08 2.62 -1.06
N PRO A 75 7.94 3.64 -0.87
CA PRO A 75 9.39 3.43 -0.85
C PRO A 75 9.81 2.42 0.21
N LYS A 76 9.26 2.53 1.44
CA LYS A 76 9.61 1.60 2.51
C LYS A 76 9.13 0.17 2.22
N MET A 77 7.96 0.00 1.62
CA MET A 77 7.43 -1.32 1.25
C MET A 77 8.23 -1.94 0.09
N ASN A 78 8.65 -1.11 -0.87
CA ASN A 78 9.54 -1.51 -1.96
C ASN A 78 10.92 -1.95 -1.44
N ASP A 79 11.50 -1.20 -0.49
CA ASP A 79 12.78 -1.58 0.15
C ASP A 79 12.69 -2.91 0.91
N LEU A 80 11.50 -3.25 1.42
CA LEU A 80 11.21 -4.54 2.06
C LEU A 80 10.89 -5.65 1.05
N GLY A 81 10.81 -5.34 -0.24
CA GLY A 81 10.51 -6.31 -1.30
C GLY A 81 9.09 -6.87 -1.26
N VAL A 82 8.14 -6.19 -0.61
CA VAL A 82 6.75 -6.68 -0.51
C VAL A 82 5.83 -6.19 -1.62
N LEU A 83 6.30 -5.23 -2.41
CA LEU A 83 5.69 -4.71 -3.64
C LEU A 83 6.79 -4.08 -4.50
N ASP A 84 6.49 -3.79 -5.75
CA ASP A 84 7.34 -3.02 -6.67
C ASP A 84 6.71 -1.65 -6.90
N TYR A 85 7.45 -0.59 -6.56
CA TYR A 85 7.00 0.79 -6.74
C TYR A 85 7.95 1.58 -7.62
N ASP A 86 7.44 2.07 -8.75
CA ASP A 86 8.16 2.98 -9.62
C ASP A 86 7.73 4.45 -9.34
N PRO A 87 8.60 5.26 -8.69
CA PRO A 87 8.29 6.67 -8.42
C PRO A 87 8.29 7.55 -9.67
N LYS A 88 8.91 7.12 -10.78
CA LYS A 88 8.95 7.89 -12.03
C LYS A 88 7.62 7.80 -12.76
N THR A 89 7.07 6.59 -12.85
CA THR A 89 5.77 6.35 -13.50
C THR A 89 4.59 6.43 -12.52
N LYS A 90 4.86 6.47 -11.21
CA LYS A 90 3.88 6.46 -10.11
C LYS A 90 2.97 5.23 -10.19
N ARG A 91 3.57 4.07 -10.44
CA ARG A 91 2.86 2.79 -10.54
C ARG A 91 3.36 1.79 -9.52
N VAL A 92 2.44 0.96 -9.02
CA VAL A 92 2.70 -0.06 -8.01
C VAL A 92 2.25 -1.43 -8.52
N ARG A 93 3.05 -2.48 -8.27
CA ARG A 93 2.74 -3.87 -8.57
C ARG A 93 3.01 -4.78 -7.38
#